data_AF-A0A7D9E9W4-F1
#
_entry.id   AF-A0A7D9E9W4-F1
#
_cell.length_a   1.000
_cell.length_b   1.000
_cell.length_c   1.000
_cell.angle_alpha   90.00
_cell.angle_beta   90.00
_cell.angle_gamma   90.00
#
_symmetry.space_group_name_H-M   'P 1'
#
loop_
_entity.id
_entity.type
_entity.pdbx_description
1 polymer ?
#
loop_
_entity_poly.entity_id
_entity_poly.type
_entity_poly.pdbx_seq_one_letter_code
_entity_poly.pdbx_strand_id
1 'polypeptide(L)'
;VYQPVGTVLATSLALTRSYRKRVRKTSEIDSKARAISMLNQNIACLPLEKSQDKEKFRSARKIPPSGKPDLYCSPPHALTKTGLIHIIKRLRNETGNSRLIAFKAKSLHSRIYLLIKREQKHVYLQKSKHPEPQPAKLGSVLFGPLNDEIPESIYSQINGEMVRQAALRTKGSGGPSGVDANGFRRMLACKSFKQSSTRLCEAIARMTKTLCTQYIDPTTIEALIASRLIPLDKGEGAVRPIGVGEVIRRISAKCVMSFAKKDVVEASGSLQLCAGQKSGSEAAIHAMNTLFEADDIDAVLLIDASNAFNALNRAVALHNIRVLCPIIAAYAINTYRQPARLFIVGSKEIVSAEGTTQGDPLAMAFYAISTLPLTTSLQAASTVKQCWFADDASGAGRVTQIKDWWDALNTLGPNLGDCASTMAFYKVTALVHSCSICPLIPSYDTLNLNHSCSLVFGNLIKLVFRVIQFIGSSLQTTRLSLVAKKKKIKSYSQSLL
;
A
#
# COMPACT_ATOMS: atom_id res chain seq x y z
N VAL A 1 59.16 -39.41 17.47
CA VAL A 1 58.61 -38.67 18.63
C VAL A 1 57.10 -38.85 18.62
N TYR A 2 56.63 -39.56 19.64
CA TYR A 2 55.25 -39.92 19.92
C TYR A 2 54.36 -38.68 20.05
N GLN A 3 53.24 -38.62 19.31
CA GLN A 3 52.10 -37.83 19.77
C GLN A 3 51.37 -38.65 20.85
N PRO A 4 50.94 -38.04 21.98
CA PRO A 4 50.40 -38.81 23.08
C PRO A 4 49.00 -39.34 22.71
N VAL A 5 48.81 -40.65 22.88
CA VAL A 5 47.52 -41.35 22.76
C VAL A 5 46.41 -40.67 23.60
N GLY A 6 46.79 -39.91 24.64
CA GLY A 6 45.87 -39.11 25.46
C GLY A 6 45.12 -37.99 24.72
N THR A 7 45.72 -37.36 23.70
CA THR A 7 45.09 -36.22 22.99
C THR A 7 44.00 -36.69 22.02
N VAL A 8 44.18 -37.88 21.43
CA VAL A 8 43.17 -38.49 20.54
C VAL A 8 41.98 -39.04 21.35
N LEU A 9 42.23 -39.65 22.52
CA LEU A 9 41.17 -40.14 23.41
C LEU A 9 40.34 -38.99 24.01
N ALA A 10 40.97 -37.89 24.42
CA ALA A 10 40.28 -36.72 24.96
C ALA A 10 39.37 -36.06 23.92
N THR A 11 39.83 -35.99 22.66
CA THR A 11 39.05 -35.42 21.55
C THR A 11 37.86 -36.31 21.18
N SER A 12 38.03 -37.63 21.20
CA SER A 12 36.95 -38.61 20.96
C SER A 12 35.90 -38.61 22.09
N LEU A 13 36.31 -38.50 23.36
CA LEU A 13 35.39 -38.37 24.50
C LEU A 13 34.63 -37.04 24.50
N ALA A 14 35.26 -35.94 24.08
CA ALA A 14 34.62 -34.63 23.93
C ALA A 14 33.59 -34.63 22.79
N LEU A 15 33.91 -35.25 21.64
CA LEU A 15 32.97 -35.45 20.53
C LEU A 15 31.80 -36.35 20.93
N THR A 16 32.06 -37.45 21.67
CA THR A 16 31.01 -38.36 22.15
C THR A 16 30.09 -37.69 23.18
N ARG A 17 30.63 -36.85 24.08
CA ARG A 17 29.82 -36.04 25.01
C ARG A 17 29.02 -34.95 24.30
N SER A 18 29.59 -34.30 23.29
CA SER A 18 28.91 -33.29 22.45
C SER A 18 27.81 -33.92 21.58
N TYR A 19 28.04 -35.14 21.07
CA TYR A 19 27.06 -35.93 20.34
C TYR A 19 25.93 -36.43 21.26
N ARG A 20 26.24 -36.99 22.45
CA ARG A 20 25.20 -37.36 23.44
C ARG A 20 24.38 -36.17 23.93
N LYS A 21 25.00 -34.98 24.10
CA LYS A 21 24.28 -33.73 24.41
C LYS A 21 23.36 -33.31 23.26
N ARG A 22 23.80 -33.42 22.01
CA ARG A 22 22.99 -33.14 20.82
C ARG A 22 21.84 -34.13 20.66
N VAL A 23 22.11 -35.44 20.81
CA VAL A 23 21.11 -36.51 20.75
C VAL A 23 20.03 -36.36 21.84
N ARG A 24 20.42 -35.99 23.08
CA ARG A 24 19.45 -35.65 24.15
C ARG A 24 18.65 -34.37 23.83
N LYS A 25 19.26 -33.38 23.18
CA LYS A 25 18.56 -32.15 22.75
C LYS A 25 17.56 -32.45 21.62
N THR A 26 17.92 -33.30 20.66
CA THR A 26 17.00 -33.76 19.61
C THR A 26 15.91 -34.68 20.16
N SER A 27 16.17 -35.54 21.15
CA SER A 27 15.11 -36.34 21.78
C SER A 27 14.15 -35.48 22.63
N GLU A 28 14.64 -34.40 23.26
CA GLU A 28 13.79 -33.39 23.93
C GLU A 28 12.97 -32.55 22.93
N ILE A 29 13.54 -32.24 21.76
CA ILE A 29 12.85 -31.50 20.69
C ILE A 29 11.80 -32.38 20.03
N ASP A 30 12.10 -33.67 19.77
CA ASP A 30 11.15 -34.63 19.20
C ASP A 30 10.03 -35.01 20.16
N SER A 31 10.30 -35.07 21.47
CA SER A 31 9.24 -35.27 22.48
C SER A 31 8.37 -34.02 22.64
N LYS A 32 8.95 -32.81 22.54
CA LYS A 32 8.19 -31.55 22.49
C LYS A 32 7.38 -31.41 21.20
N ALA A 33 7.92 -31.83 20.05
CA ALA A 33 7.22 -31.83 18.77
C ALA A 33 6.08 -32.87 18.72
N ARG A 34 6.31 -34.08 19.25
CA ARG A 34 5.25 -35.10 19.42
C ARG A 34 4.15 -34.64 20.38
N ALA A 35 4.50 -34.00 21.49
CA ALA A 35 3.52 -33.42 22.42
C ALA A 35 2.68 -32.29 21.78
N ILE A 36 3.30 -31.45 20.95
CA ILE A 36 2.61 -30.40 20.18
C ILE A 36 1.71 -31.01 19.09
N SER A 37 2.16 -32.08 18.42
CA SER A 37 1.36 -32.82 17.43
C SER A 37 0.13 -33.49 18.06
N MET A 38 0.28 -34.13 19.23
CA MET A 38 -0.83 -34.73 19.98
C MET A 38 -1.81 -33.66 20.49
N LEU A 39 -1.34 -32.48 20.90
CA LEU A 39 -2.19 -31.34 21.27
C LEU A 39 -2.98 -30.80 20.08
N ASN A 40 -2.36 -30.71 18.90
CA ASN A 40 -3.04 -30.28 17.68
C ASN A 40 -4.08 -31.30 17.20
N GLN A 41 -3.81 -32.61 17.35
CA GLN A 41 -4.80 -33.67 17.07
C GLN A 41 -5.96 -33.67 18.08
N ASN A 42 -5.71 -33.40 19.36
CA ASN A 42 -6.75 -33.35 20.39
C ASN A 42 -7.65 -32.10 20.33
N ILE A 43 -7.17 -31.01 19.71
CA ILE A 43 -7.99 -29.81 19.43
C ILE A 43 -8.92 -30.04 18.23
N ALA A 44 -8.52 -30.87 17.26
CA ALA A 44 -9.33 -31.19 16.09
C ALA A 44 -10.49 -32.16 16.38
N CYS A 45 -10.48 -32.88 17.51
CA CYS A 45 -11.43 -33.94 17.84
C CYS A 45 -12.46 -33.60 18.94
N LEU A 46 -12.66 -32.33 19.31
CA LEU A 46 -13.66 -31.96 20.33
C LEU A 46 -15.06 -31.74 19.71
N PRO A 47 -16.13 -32.36 20.26
CA PRO A 47 -17.50 -32.09 19.81
C PRO A 47 -17.94 -30.68 20.20
N LEU A 48 -18.69 -30.03 19.31
CA LEU A 48 -19.33 -28.73 19.52
C LEU A 48 -20.56 -28.89 20.43
N GLU A 49 -20.51 -28.43 21.68
CA GLU A 49 -21.71 -28.29 22.51
C GLU A 49 -22.42 -26.94 22.26
N LYS A 50 -23.70 -27.01 21.90
CA LYS A 50 -24.62 -25.87 21.82
C LYS A 50 -24.93 -25.39 23.24
N SER A 51 -24.75 -24.11 23.52
CA SER A 51 -25.10 -23.49 24.80
C SER A 51 -26.61 -23.53 25.05
N GLN A 52 -27.06 -24.33 26.02
CA GLN A 52 -28.33 -24.16 26.69
C GLN A 52 -28.15 -23.10 27.79
N ASP A 53 -28.63 -21.89 27.53
CA ASP A 53 -29.01 -20.93 28.57
C ASP A 53 -30.12 -20.04 27.97
N LYS A 54 -31.33 -20.61 27.92
CA LYS A 54 -32.59 -19.92 27.61
C LYS A 54 -33.59 -20.26 28.71
N GLU A 55 -33.31 -19.92 29.96
CA GLU A 55 -34.32 -19.89 31.02
C GLU A 55 -33.92 -18.89 32.12
N LYS A 56 -34.24 -17.61 31.89
CA LYS A 56 -34.55 -16.57 32.90
C LYS A 56 -34.66 -15.25 32.16
N PHE A 57 -35.78 -15.03 31.47
CA PHE A 57 -36.41 -13.73 31.23
C PHE A 57 -37.54 -13.92 30.22
N ARG A 58 -38.76 -14.11 30.75
CA ARG A 58 -40.05 -13.53 30.32
C ARG A 58 -41.21 -14.41 30.79
N SER A 59 -41.81 -13.99 31.89
CA SER A 59 -43.26 -14.11 32.02
C SER A 59 -43.93 -13.21 30.97
N ALA A 60 -45.09 -13.67 30.49
CA ALA A 60 -46.09 -13.00 29.65
C ALA A 60 -46.06 -13.24 28.11
N ARG A 61 -47.07 -14.06 27.72
CA ARG A 61 -47.91 -14.05 26.50
C ARG A 61 -47.50 -14.87 25.26
N LYS A 62 -48.00 -16.12 25.25
CA LYS A 62 -48.99 -16.73 24.32
C LYS A 62 -48.87 -16.51 22.77
N ILE A 63 -48.69 -17.66 22.09
CA ILE A 63 -49.15 -18.13 20.74
C ILE A 63 -48.09 -18.21 19.59
N PRO A 64 -47.92 -19.39 18.90
CA PRO A 64 -46.98 -19.67 17.77
C PRO A 64 -47.72 -19.86 16.41
N PRO A 65 -47.13 -20.44 15.31
CA PRO A 65 -45.82 -20.30 14.63
C PRO A 65 -45.94 -20.09 13.09
N SER A 66 -44.85 -19.73 12.37
CA SER A 66 -44.55 -20.27 11.03
C SER A 66 -43.07 -20.03 10.66
N GLY A 67 -42.42 -21.04 10.09
CA GLY A 67 -40.97 -21.24 10.14
C GLY A 67 -40.15 -20.84 8.91
N LYS A 68 -38.82 -20.95 9.06
CA LYS A 68 -37.79 -21.22 8.02
C LYS A 68 -36.48 -21.66 8.72
N PRO A 69 -35.63 -22.50 8.08
CA PRO A 69 -34.47 -23.11 8.74
C PRO A 69 -33.21 -22.25 8.63
N ASP A 70 -32.59 -21.91 9.77
CA ASP A 70 -31.28 -21.27 9.83
C ASP A 70 -30.14 -22.30 9.65
N LEU A 71 -29.38 -22.14 8.57
CA LEU A 71 -28.08 -22.77 8.34
C LEU A 71 -27.01 -21.67 8.27
N TYR A 72 -26.65 -21.12 9.43
CA TYR A 72 -25.40 -20.36 9.61
C TYR A 72 -24.47 -21.15 10.51
N CYS A 73 -23.38 -21.66 9.94
CA CYS A 73 -22.25 -22.16 10.70
C CYS A 73 -21.60 -21.00 11.47
N SER A 74 -21.71 -21.02 12.79
CA SER A 74 -21.03 -20.07 13.68
C SER A 74 -19.50 -20.20 13.58
N PRO A 75 -18.74 -19.08 13.51
CA PRO A 75 -17.29 -19.09 13.45
C PRO A 75 -16.65 -19.39 14.83
N PRO A 76 -15.36 -19.83 14.88
CA PRO A 76 -14.69 -20.15 16.13
C PRO A 76 -14.47 -18.87 16.95
N HIS A 77 -15.16 -18.77 18.08
CA HIS A 77 -15.01 -17.67 19.03
C HIS A 77 -13.59 -17.60 19.60
N ALA A 78 -13.10 -16.36 19.81
CA ALA A 78 -11.91 -16.08 20.60
C ALA A 78 -11.93 -16.86 21.92
N LEU A 79 -10.77 -17.39 22.34
CA LEU A 79 -10.57 -18.10 23.60
C LEU A 79 -11.09 -17.25 24.78
N THR A 80 -12.31 -17.56 25.23
CA THR A 80 -12.92 -16.90 26.38
C THR A 80 -12.15 -17.26 27.66
N LYS A 81 -12.27 -16.43 28.70
CA LYS A 81 -11.73 -16.73 30.05
C LYS A 81 -12.14 -18.14 30.51
N THR A 82 -13.34 -18.55 30.15
CA THR A 82 -13.93 -19.89 30.39
C THR A 82 -13.24 -21.00 29.58
N GLY A 83 -12.96 -20.78 28.29
CA GLY A 83 -12.21 -21.72 27.46
C GLY A 83 -10.77 -21.94 27.94
N LEU A 84 -10.13 -20.88 28.43
CA LEU A 84 -8.77 -20.92 28.99
C LEU A 84 -8.74 -21.70 30.32
N ILE A 85 -9.77 -21.54 31.16
CA ILE A 85 -9.98 -22.34 32.38
C ILE A 85 -10.16 -23.83 32.03
N HIS A 86 -10.90 -24.14 30.95
CA HIS A 86 -11.16 -25.52 30.54
C HIS A 86 -9.87 -26.22 30.04
N ILE A 87 -9.04 -25.52 29.27
CA ILE A 87 -7.71 -26.00 28.83
C ILE A 87 -6.79 -26.24 30.04
N ILE A 88 -6.79 -25.32 31.02
CA ILE A 88 -6.01 -25.47 32.25
C ILE A 88 -6.49 -26.69 33.05
N LYS A 89 -7.80 -26.91 33.17
CA LYS A 89 -8.38 -28.09 33.84
C LYS A 89 -8.00 -29.39 33.14
N ARG A 90 -8.04 -29.44 31.81
CA ARG A 90 -7.65 -30.63 31.03
C ARG A 90 -6.16 -30.96 31.18
N LEU A 91 -5.29 -29.94 31.09
CA LEU A 91 -3.85 -30.08 31.34
C LEU A 91 -3.54 -30.53 32.77
N ARG A 92 -4.39 -30.16 33.75
CA ARG A 92 -4.28 -30.59 35.15
C ARG A 92 -4.55 -32.08 35.33
N ASN A 93 -5.52 -32.63 34.60
CA ASN A 93 -5.87 -34.05 34.66
C ASN A 93 -4.83 -34.95 33.97
N GLU A 94 -4.14 -34.45 32.94
CA GLU A 94 -3.18 -35.27 32.15
C GLU A 94 -1.75 -35.32 32.72
N THR A 95 -1.30 -34.33 33.51
CA THR A 95 0.13 -34.21 33.85
C THR A 95 0.50 -34.32 35.33
N GLY A 96 -0.45 -34.24 36.27
CA GLY A 96 -0.23 -34.41 37.71
C GLY A 96 0.73 -33.42 38.41
N ASN A 97 1.50 -32.62 37.66
CA ASN A 97 2.54 -31.73 38.18
C ASN A 97 2.12 -30.26 38.08
N SER A 98 1.52 -29.76 39.16
CA SER A 98 0.90 -28.44 39.30
C SER A 98 1.83 -27.26 38.95
N ARG A 99 3.14 -27.37 39.20
CA ARG A 99 4.11 -26.30 38.88
C ARG A 99 4.41 -26.20 37.39
N LEU A 100 4.55 -27.34 36.69
CA LEU A 100 4.78 -27.37 35.24
C LEU A 100 3.54 -26.87 34.47
N ILE A 101 2.34 -27.18 34.97
CA ILE A 101 1.07 -26.68 34.44
C ILE A 101 0.97 -25.16 34.60
N ALA A 102 1.27 -24.62 35.79
CA ALA A 102 1.24 -23.17 36.04
C ALA A 102 2.22 -22.41 35.13
N PHE A 103 3.42 -22.96 34.89
CA PHE A 103 4.41 -22.37 33.99
C PHE A 103 3.93 -22.40 32.53
N LYS A 104 3.43 -23.55 32.04
CA LYS A 104 2.89 -23.67 30.67
C LYS A 104 1.66 -22.78 30.46
N ALA A 105 0.76 -22.69 31.44
CA ALA A 105 -0.42 -21.84 31.40
C ALA A 105 -0.04 -20.35 31.38
N LYS A 106 0.91 -19.90 32.20
CA LYS A 106 1.44 -18.52 32.16
C LYS A 106 2.08 -18.20 30.81
N SER A 107 2.90 -19.12 30.27
CA SER A 107 3.53 -18.96 28.96
C SER A 107 2.50 -18.85 27.82
N LEU A 108 1.47 -19.72 27.84
CA LEU A 108 0.39 -19.69 26.87
C LEU A 108 -0.46 -18.41 27.01
N HIS A 109 -0.79 -18.00 28.23
CA HIS A 109 -1.52 -16.77 28.51
C HIS A 109 -0.75 -15.55 27.99
N SER A 110 0.55 -15.44 28.25
CA SER A 110 1.38 -14.35 27.74
C SER A 110 1.43 -14.31 26.21
N ARG A 111 1.52 -15.47 25.55
CA ARG A 111 1.49 -15.56 24.08
C ARG A 111 0.13 -15.14 23.51
N ILE A 112 -0.97 -15.61 24.10
CA ILE A 112 -2.33 -15.22 23.69
C ILE A 112 -2.54 -13.71 23.91
N TYR A 113 -2.12 -13.18 25.05
CA TYR A 113 -2.20 -11.76 25.36
C TYR A 113 -1.43 -10.90 24.35
N LEU A 114 -0.20 -11.30 23.98
CA LEU A 114 0.58 -10.63 22.95
C LEU A 114 -0.07 -10.70 21.57
N LEU A 115 -0.68 -11.83 21.21
CA LEU A 115 -1.43 -11.98 19.95
C LEU A 115 -2.64 -11.05 19.90
N ILE A 116 -3.43 -10.99 20.99
CA ILE A 116 -4.59 -10.08 21.10
C ILE A 116 -4.14 -8.62 20.98
N LYS A 117 -3.08 -8.22 21.70
CA LYS A 117 -2.51 -6.87 21.60
C LYS A 117 -2.04 -6.55 20.19
N ARG A 118 -1.39 -7.51 19.51
CA ARG A 118 -0.91 -7.33 18.13
C ARG A 118 -2.08 -7.19 17.17
N GLU A 119 -3.13 -7.99 17.31
CA GLU A 119 -4.33 -7.92 16.50
C GLU A 119 -5.07 -6.58 16.68
N GLN A 120 -5.24 -6.12 17.93
CA GLN A 120 -5.80 -4.82 18.23
C GLN A 120 -4.98 -3.68 17.61
N LYS A 121 -3.65 -3.74 17.72
CA LYS A 121 -2.74 -2.77 17.08
C LYS A 121 -2.91 -2.76 15.56
N HIS A 122 -2.99 -3.92 14.91
CA HIS A 122 -3.17 -3.99 13.45
C HIS A 122 -4.52 -3.42 13.00
N VAL A 123 -5.59 -3.65 13.75
CA VAL A 123 -6.91 -3.06 13.46
C VAL A 123 -6.85 -1.54 13.61
N TYR A 124 -6.23 -1.03 14.67
CA TYR A 124 -6.05 0.40 14.87
C TYR A 124 -5.25 1.06 13.74
N LEU A 125 -4.10 0.49 13.37
CA LEU A 125 -3.25 1.01 12.29
C LEU A 125 -3.95 0.95 10.92
N GLN A 126 -4.81 -0.04 10.70
CA GLN A 126 -5.61 -0.09 9.47
C GLN A 126 -6.70 0.98 9.48
N LYS A 127 -7.40 1.20 10.61
CA LYS A 127 -8.37 2.30 10.72
C LYS A 127 -7.72 3.67 10.46
N SER A 128 -6.52 3.92 11.00
CA SER A 128 -5.82 5.19 10.76
C SER A 128 -5.40 5.41 9.29
N LYS A 129 -5.45 4.37 8.46
CA LYS A 129 -5.18 4.47 7.01
C LYS A 129 -6.44 4.59 6.15
N HIS A 130 -7.64 4.50 6.73
CA HIS A 130 -8.91 4.64 6.03
C HIS A 130 -9.64 5.89 6.57
N PRO A 131 -9.43 7.06 5.96
CA PRO A 131 -10.07 8.29 6.40
C PRO A 131 -11.58 8.30 6.07
N GLU A 132 -12.28 9.19 6.76
CA GLU A 132 -13.67 9.54 6.46
C GLU A 132 -13.78 10.29 5.12
N PRO A 133 -14.94 10.22 4.43
CA PRO A 133 -15.10 10.83 3.13
C PRO A 133 -15.07 12.36 3.21
N GLN A 134 -14.38 12.97 2.24
CA GLN A 134 -14.30 14.41 2.06
C GLN A 134 -15.32 14.89 1.01
N PRO A 135 -15.92 16.08 1.20
CA PRO A 135 -16.79 16.66 0.19
C PRO A 135 -16.00 17.10 -1.04
N ALA A 136 -16.68 17.12 -2.19
CA ALA A 136 -16.14 17.75 -3.39
C ALA A 136 -16.25 19.28 -3.30
N LYS A 137 -15.14 19.98 -3.52
CA LYS A 137 -15.11 21.45 -3.61
C LYS A 137 -15.18 21.89 -5.06
N LEU A 138 -15.91 22.97 -5.34
CA LEU A 138 -16.18 23.45 -6.69
C LEU A 138 -14.91 23.64 -7.54
N GLY A 139 -13.83 24.18 -6.96
CA GLY A 139 -12.56 24.41 -7.66
C GLY A 139 -11.76 23.15 -8.01
N SER A 140 -12.14 21.98 -7.47
CA SER A 140 -11.48 20.69 -7.79
C SER A 140 -12.24 19.87 -8.83
N VAL A 141 -13.45 20.29 -9.16
CA VAL A 141 -14.39 19.56 -10.01
C VAL A 141 -14.30 20.11 -11.44
N LEU A 142 -14.18 19.21 -12.42
CA LEU A 142 -14.11 19.58 -13.83
C LEU A 142 -15.51 19.71 -14.46
N PHE A 143 -15.71 20.74 -15.28
CA PHE A 143 -16.98 21.01 -15.98
C PHE A 143 -16.91 20.72 -17.50
N GLY A 144 -15.99 19.85 -17.92
CA GLY A 144 -15.90 19.41 -19.32
C GLY A 144 -17.13 18.63 -19.78
N PRO A 145 -17.24 18.34 -21.09
CA PRO A 145 -18.37 17.57 -21.61
C PRO A 145 -18.44 16.22 -20.90
N LEU A 146 -19.57 15.95 -20.25
CA LEU A 146 -19.88 14.65 -19.69
C LEU A 146 -20.31 13.76 -20.85
N ASN A 147 -19.33 13.11 -21.50
CA ASN A 147 -19.59 12.11 -22.54
C ASN A 147 -20.07 10.80 -21.89
N ASP A 148 -21.26 10.83 -21.29
CA ASP A 148 -21.91 9.64 -20.74
C ASP A 148 -22.46 8.72 -21.86
N GLU A 149 -22.50 9.21 -23.10
CA GLU A 149 -22.99 8.48 -24.29
C GLU A 149 -21.88 7.76 -25.06
N ILE A 150 -21.07 6.96 -24.36
CA ILE A 150 -20.15 6.06 -25.05
C ILE A 150 -20.97 4.92 -25.68
N PRO A 151 -20.84 4.67 -26.99
CA PRO A 151 -21.59 3.59 -27.63
C PRO A 151 -21.32 2.24 -26.95
N GLU A 152 -22.38 1.57 -26.49
CA GLU A 152 -22.29 0.28 -25.79
C GLU A 152 -21.53 -0.77 -26.64
N SER A 153 -21.60 -0.66 -27.96
CA SER A 153 -20.92 -1.55 -28.90
C SER A 153 -19.41 -1.61 -28.71
N ILE A 154 -18.76 -0.56 -28.18
CA ILE A 154 -17.32 -0.53 -27.91
C ILE A 154 -16.97 -1.59 -26.84
N TYR A 155 -17.84 -1.79 -25.85
CA TYR A 155 -17.66 -2.80 -24.80
C TYR A 155 -17.90 -4.23 -25.26
N SER A 156 -18.34 -4.47 -26.50
CA SER A 156 -18.51 -5.82 -27.07
C SER A 156 -17.21 -6.63 -27.11
N GLN A 157 -16.06 -5.95 -27.11
CA GLN A 157 -14.73 -6.56 -27.00
C GLN A 157 -14.53 -7.33 -25.67
N ILE A 158 -15.28 -6.97 -24.62
CA ILE A 158 -15.32 -7.71 -23.37
C ILE A 158 -16.19 -8.97 -23.57
N ASN A 159 -15.52 -10.06 -23.93
CA ASN A 159 -16.15 -11.35 -24.21
C ASN A 159 -15.63 -12.49 -23.31
N GLY A 160 -16.21 -13.68 -23.44
CA GLY A 160 -15.84 -14.84 -22.62
C GLY A 160 -14.37 -15.27 -22.77
N GLU A 161 -13.77 -15.08 -23.94
CA GLU A 161 -12.35 -15.39 -24.14
C GLU A 161 -11.45 -14.39 -23.39
N MET A 162 -11.78 -13.10 -23.41
CA MET A 162 -11.09 -12.09 -22.61
C MET A 162 -11.15 -12.41 -21.11
N VAL A 163 -12.31 -12.84 -20.62
CA VAL A 163 -12.49 -13.30 -19.22
C VAL A 163 -11.60 -14.51 -18.91
N ARG A 164 -11.57 -15.51 -19.80
CA ARG A 164 -10.70 -16.69 -19.66
C ARG A 164 -9.23 -16.30 -19.60
N GLN A 165 -8.78 -15.43 -20.50
CA GLN A 165 -7.41 -14.92 -20.52
C GLN A 165 -7.09 -14.10 -19.26
N ALA A 166 -8.02 -13.28 -18.77
CA ALA A 166 -7.87 -12.55 -17.53
C ALA A 166 -7.78 -13.49 -16.32
N ALA A 167 -8.55 -14.58 -16.29
CA ALA A 167 -8.49 -15.60 -15.24
C ALA A 167 -7.13 -16.31 -15.22
N LEU A 168 -6.60 -16.69 -16.38
CA LEU A 168 -5.27 -17.31 -16.51
C LEU A 168 -4.16 -16.41 -15.94
N ARG A 169 -4.24 -15.09 -16.21
CA ARG A 169 -3.28 -14.09 -15.71
C ARG A 169 -3.53 -13.65 -14.26
N THR A 170 -4.66 -14.01 -13.66
CA THR A 170 -4.99 -13.63 -12.29
C THR A 170 -4.23 -14.51 -11.30
N LYS A 171 -3.66 -13.87 -10.28
CA LYS A 171 -2.89 -14.49 -9.20
C LYS A 171 -3.40 -13.98 -7.85
N GLY A 172 -2.94 -14.61 -6.78
CA GLY A 172 -3.20 -14.17 -5.42
C GLY A 172 -4.38 -14.87 -4.75
N SER A 173 -4.51 -14.58 -3.45
CA SER A 173 -5.47 -15.23 -2.55
C SER A 173 -6.93 -14.86 -2.82
N GLY A 174 -7.85 -15.61 -2.19
CA GLY A 174 -9.27 -15.32 -2.23
C GLY A 174 -9.64 -14.03 -1.49
N GLY A 175 -10.70 -13.40 -1.99
CA GLY A 175 -11.38 -12.31 -1.29
C GLY A 175 -12.25 -12.84 -0.13
N PRO A 176 -13.33 -12.14 0.23
CA PRO A 176 -14.26 -12.59 1.27
C PRO A 176 -14.80 -14.03 1.09
N SER A 177 -15.09 -14.46 -0.15
CA SER A 177 -15.58 -15.80 -0.49
C SER A 177 -14.57 -16.93 -0.25
N GLY A 178 -13.29 -16.61 -0.07
CA GLY A 178 -12.22 -17.57 0.17
C GLY A 178 -11.71 -18.34 -1.05
N VAL A 179 -12.42 -18.32 -2.18
CA VAL A 179 -11.95 -18.97 -3.42
C VAL A 179 -10.82 -18.14 -4.03
N ASP A 180 -9.66 -18.75 -4.24
CA ASP A 180 -8.47 -18.08 -4.74
C ASP A 180 -8.40 -18.02 -6.28
N ALA A 181 -7.34 -17.40 -6.80
CA ALA A 181 -7.12 -17.30 -8.24
C ALA A 181 -6.97 -18.66 -8.93
N ASN A 182 -6.45 -19.69 -8.25
CA ASN A 182 -6.31 -21.03 -8.82
C ASN A 182 -7.67 -21.72 -8.95
N GLY A 183 -8.55 -21.57 -7.94
CA GLY A 183 -9.93 -22.04 -7.98
C GLY A 183 -10.69 -21.44 -9.16
N PHE A 184 -10.64 -20.12 -9.34
CA PHE A 184 -11.26 -19.47 -10.49
C PHE A 184 -10.61 -19.84 -11.82
N ARG A 185 -9.29 -20.00 -11.88
CA ARG A 185 -8.61 -20.49 -13.09
C ARG A 185 -9.12 -21.88 -13.49
N ARG A 186 -9.32 -22.77 -12.51
CA ARG A 186 -9.89 -24.10 -12.76
C ARG A 186 -11.33 -23.99 -13.29
N MET A 187 -12.18 -23.16 -12.68
CA MET A 187 -13.57 -23.00 -13.13
C MET A 187 -13.70 -22.38 -14.54
N LEU A 188 -12.83 -21.41 -14.88
CA LEU A 188 -12.95 -20.59 -16.09
C LEU A 188 -12.10 -21.06 -17.28
N ALA A 189 -11.05 -21.84 -17.04
CA ALA A 189 -10.11 -22.27 -18.09
C ALA A 189 -9.96 -23.79 -18.24
N CYS A 190 -10.49 -24.60 -17.32
CA CYS A 190 -10.33 -26.05 -17.42
C CYS A 190 -11.26 -26.65 -18.49
N LYS A 191 -10.67 -27.33 -19.48
CA LYS A 191 -11.40 -28.00 -20.56
C LYS A 191 -12.35 -29.10 -20.07
N SER A 192 -12.12 -29.67 -18.89
CA SER A 192 -12.97 -30.73 -18.32
C SER A 192 -14.41 -30.28 -18.07
N PHE A 193 -14.65 -28.98 -17.85
CA PHE A 193 -15.98 -28.41 -17.59
C PHE A 193 -16.73 -28.04 -18.88
N LYS A 194 -16.16 -28.32 -20.07
CA LYS A 194 -16.81 -28.16 -21.38
C LYS A 194 -17.58 -26.82 -21.49
N GLN A 195 -18.85 -26.88 -21.88
CA GLN A 195 -19.69 -25.69 -22.12
C GLN A 195 -19.99 -24.89 -20.85
N SER A 196 -19.98 -25.50 -19.66
CA SER A 196 -20.23 -24.81 -18.40
C SER A 196 -19.18 -23.74 -18.12
N SER A 197 -17.90 -24.02 -18.42
CA SER A 197 -16.82 -23.04 -18.27
C SER A 197 -16.98 -21.85 -19.21
N THR A 198 -17.35 -22.12 -20.48
CA THR A 198 -17.62 -21.08 -21.48
C THR A 198 -18.82 -20.22 -21.08
N ARG A 199 -19.95 -20.83 -20.68
CA ARG A 199 -21.14 -20.09 -20.23
C ARG A 199 -20.85 -19.21 -19.02
N LEU A 200 -20.03 -19.67 -18.08
CA LEU A 200 -19.61 -18.86 -16.93
C LEU A 200 -18.73 -17.69 -17.35
N CYS A 201 -17.79 -17.89 -18.28
CA CYS A 201 -16.99 -16.79 -18.82
C CYS A 201 -17.85 -15.74 -19.53
N GLU A 202 -18.83 -16.18 -20.32
CA GLU A 202 -19.79 -15.29 -20.98
C GLU A 202 -20.68 -14.54 -19.99
N ALA A 203 -21.10 -15.18 -18.90
CA ALA A 203 -21.87 -14.54 -17.84
C ALA A 203 -21.06 -13.44 -17.13
N ILE A 204 -19.80 -13.71 -16.79
CA ILE A 204 -18.90 -12.71 -16.19
C ILE A 204 -18.62 -11.57 -17.19
N ALA A 205 -18.47 -11.88 -18.48
CA ALA A 205 -18.30 -10.87 -19.52
C ALA A 205 -19.52 -9.96 -19.63
N ARG A 206 -20.74 -10.53 -19.65
CA ARG A 206 -22.00 -9.76 -19.62
C ARG A 206 -22.08 -8.87 -18.38
N MET A 207 -21.85 -9.42 -17.19
CA MET A 207 -21.83 -8.65 -15.94
C MET A 207 -20.81 -7.51 -16.00
N THR A 208 -19.61 -7.76 -16.52
CA THR A 208 -18.57 -6.73 -16.67
C THR A 208 -19.00 -5.62 -17.61
N LYS A 209 -19.62 -5.94 -18.75
CA LYS A 209 -20.19 -4.94 -19.68
C LYS A 209 -21.29 -4.13 -19.02
N THR A 210 -22.19 -4.76 -18.27
CA THR A 210 -23.24 -4.07 -17.52
C THR A 210 -22.62 -3.07 -16.52
N LEU A 211 -21.57 -3.48 -15.80
CA LEU A 211 -20.85 -2.58 -14.88
C LEU A 211 -20.12 -1.42 -15.60
N CYS A 212 -19.84 -1.56 -16.90
CA CYS A 212 -19.23 -0.50 -17.72
C CYS A 212 -20.25 0.44 -18.39
N THR A 213 -21.52 0.07 -18.45
CA THR A 213 -22.53 0.76 -19.28
C THR A 213 -23.71 1.28 -18.48
N GLN A 214 -23.94 0.74 -17.28
CA GLN A 214 -25.09 1.08 -16.44
C GLN A 214 -24.64 1.46 -15.03
N TYR A 215 -25.31 2.42 -14.42
CA TYR A 215 -25.20 2.66 -12.99
C TYR A 215 -26.08 1.67 -12.23
N ILE A 216 -25.45 0.69 -11.61
CA ILE A 216 -26.14 -0.36 -10.86
C ILE A 216 -26.49 0.14 -9.47
N ASP A 217 -27.56 -0.35 -8.84
CA ASP A 217 -27.77 -0.08 -7.41
C ASP A 217 -26.61 -0.69 -6.61
N PRO A 218 -25.79 0.12 -5.92
CA PRO A 218 -24.62 -0.40 -5.19
C PRO A 218 -24.96 -1.44 -4.12
N THR A 219 -26.19 -1.46 -3.58
CA THR A 219 -26.61 -2.50 -2.61
C THR A 219 -26.61 -3.91 -3.22
N THR A 220 -26.89 -4.02 -4.53
CA THR A 220 -26.96 -5.31 -5.25
C THR A 220 -25.59 -5.90 -5.57
N ILE A 221 -24.53 -5.08 -5.55
CA ILE A 221 -23.14 -5.47 -5.84
C ILE A 221 -22.22 -5.38 -4.63
N GLU A 222 -22.75 -5.10 -3.44
CA GLU A 222 -21.98 -4.94 -2.20
C GLU A 222 -20.99 -6.10 -1.98
N ALA A 223 -21.44 -7.34 -2.16
CA ALA A 223 -20.60 -8.54 -2.00
C ALA A 223 -19.46 -8.63 -3.04
N LEU A 224 -19.69 -8.14 -4.26
CA LEU A 224 -18.66 -8.10 -5.30
C LEU A 224 -17.58 -7.06 -4.98
N ILE A 225 -17.98 -5.94 -4.37
CA ILE A 225 -17.11 -4.81 -4.03
C ILE A 225 -16.37 -5.03 -2.70
N ALA A 226 -16.93 -5.80 -1.78
CA ALA A 226 -16.29 -6.12 -0.52
C ALA A 226 -14.89 -6.75 -0.68
N SER A 227 -14.03 -6.54 0.31
CA SER A 227 -12.65 -7.04 0.28
C SER A 227 -12.23 -7.63 1.61
N ARG A 228 -11.30 -8.59 1.56
CA ARG A 228 -10.60 -9.07 2.74
C ARG A 228 -9.36 -8.21 2.95
N LEU A 229 -9.28 -7.55 4.11
CA LEU A 229 -8.21 -6.62 4.42
C LEU A 229 -7.03 -7.32 5.11
N ILE A 230 -5.84 -7.11 4.56
CA ILE A 230 -4.59 -7.68 5.09
C ILE A 230 -3.64 -6.52 5.43
N PRO A 231 -3.16 -6.42 6.68
CA PRO A 231 -2.10 -5.50 7.05
C PRO A 231 -0.75 -6.09 6.64
N LEU A 232 -0.18 -5.62 5.52
CA LEU A 232 1.19 -5.94 5.17
C LEU A 232 2.16 -5.07 5.98
N ASP A 233 3.24 -5.66 6.46
CA ASP A 233 4.29 -4.93 7.18
C ASP A 233 5.06 -4.02 6.21
N LYS A 234 5.14 -2.72 6.51
CA LYS A 234 5.96 -1.74 5.77
C LYS A 234 7.34 -1.58 6.44
N GLY A 235 7.60 -2.25 7.56
CA GLY A 235 8.76 -1.99 8.43
C GLY A 235 8.48 -0.89 9.45
N GLU A 236 9.32 -0.81 10.48
CA GLU A 236 9.29 0.25 11.52
C GLU A 236 7.93 0.42 12.23
N GLY A 237 7.10 -0.63 12.25
CA GLY A 237 5.78 -0.61 12.86
C GLY A 237 4.67 0.06 12.02
N ALA A 238 4.96 0.41 10.77
CA ALA A 238 3.98 0.88 9.79
C ALA A 238 3.34 -0.29 9.03
N VAL A 239 2.12 -0.09 8.54
CA VAL A 239 1.38 -1.09 7.75
C VAL A 239 0.93 -0.54 6.41
N ARG A 240 0.90 -1.40 5.40
CA ARG A 240 0.26 -1.19 4.11
C ARG A 240 -1.03 -2.01 4.06
N PRO A 241 -2.22 -1.38 4.11
CA PRO A 241 -3.48 -2.11 4.02
C PRO A 241 -3.69 -2.60 2.59
N ILE A 242 -3.91 -3.90 2.41
CA ILE A 242 -4.27 -4.50 1.12
C ILE A 242 -5.70 -5.03 1.19
N GLY A 243 -6.59 -4.44 0.41
CA GLY A 243 -7.94 -4.92 0.19
C GLY A 243 -7.97 -5.98 -0.90
N VAL A 244 -7.94 -7.24 -0.50
CA VAL A 244 -8.09 -8.38 -1.41
C VAL A 244 -9.57 -8.52 -1.79
N GLY A 245 -9.97 -7.87 -2.88
CA GLY A 245 -11.32 -7.96 -3.42
C GLY A 245 -11.66 -9.34 -3.98
N GLU A 246 -12.93 -9.60 -4.28
CA GLU A 246 -13.35 -10.85 -4.92
C GLU A 246 -12.56 -11.17 -6.20
N VAL A 247 -12.25 -12.43 -6.44
CA VAL A 247 -11.47 -12.82 -7.63
C VAL A 247 -12.24 -12.47 -8.91
N ILE A 248 -13.57 -12.60 -8.90
CA ILE A 248 -14.43 -12.19 -10.01
C ILE A 248 -14.28 -10.69 -10.27
N ARG A 249 -14.33 -9.83 -9.23
CA ARG A 249 -14.08 -8.38 -9.35
C ARG A 249 -12.71 -8.11 -9.98
N ARG A 250 -11.66 -8.81 -9.53
CA ARG A 250 -10.31 -8.64 -10.08
C ARG A 250 -10.20 -9.10 -11.55
N ILE A 251 -10.91 -10.16 -11.93
CA ILE A 251 -10.98 -10.62 -13.33
C ILE A 251 -11.72 -9.59 -14.19
N SER A 252 -12.87 -9.10 -13.74
CA SER A 252 -13.64 -8.04 -14.41
C SER A 252 -12.80 -6.77 -14.59
N ALA A 253 -12.16 -6.28 -13.52
CA ALA A 253 -11.29 -5.11 -13.59
C ALA A 253 -10.11 -5.30 -14.55
N LYS A 254 -9.51 -6.51 -14.60
CA LYS A 254 -8.46 -6.83 -15.58
C LYS A 254 -8.99 -6.86 -17.02
N CYS A 255 -10.22 -7.26 -17.26
CA CYS A 255 -10.84 -7.20 -18.58
C CYS A 255 -11.01 -5.73 -19.00
N VAL A 256 -11.61 -4.91 -18.12
CA VAL A 256 -11.78 -3.46 -18.33
C VAL A 256 -10.43 -2.79 -18.61
N MET A 257 -9.42 -3.04 -17.79
CA MET A 257 -8.08 -2.46 -17.99
C MET A 257 -7.38 -2.98 -19.25
N SER A 258 -7.64 -4.22 -19.67
CA SER A 258 -7.07 -4.75 -20.92
C SER A 258 -7.71 -4.11 -22.14
N PHE A 259 -9.01 -3.81 -22.06
CA PHE A 259 -9.81 -3.17 -23.09
C PHE A 259 -9.47 -1.67 -23.20
N ALA A 260 -9.59 -0.93 -22.09
CA ALA A 260 -9.40 0.52 -22.02
C ALA A 260 -7.94 0.97 -21.91
N LYS A 261 -6.98 0.07 -22.12
CA LYS A 261 -5.55 0.34 -21.88
C LYS A 261 -5.06 1.57 -22.64
N LYS A 262 -5.44 1.67 -23.92
CA LYS A 262 -4.99 2.76 -24.79
C LYS A 262 -5.54 4.10 -24.30
N ASP A 263 -6.84 4.14 -24.04
CA ASP A 263 -7.55 5.32 -23.57
C ASP A 263 -7.04 5.81 -22.21
N VAL A 264 -6.74 4.90 -21.29
CA VAL A 264 -6.16 5.25 -19.97
C VAL A 264 -4.76 5.83 -20.10
N VAL A 265 -3.92 5.26 -20.98
CA VAL A 265 -2.57 5.77 -21.25
C VAL A 265 -2.63 7.14 -21.93
N GLU A 266 -3.54 7.32 -22.89
CA GLU A 266 -3.76 8.59 -23.59
C GLU A 266 -4.27 9.67 -22.64
N ALA A 267 -5.30 9.36 -21.84
CA ALA A 267 -5.84 10.28 -20.84
C ALA A 267 -4.80 10.73 -19.81
N SER A 268 -3.92 9.82 -19.39
CA SER A 268 -2.85 10.13 -18.42
C SER A 268 -1.67 10.88 -19.05
N GLY A 269 -1.40 10.64 -20.33
CA GLY A 269 -0.29 11.25 -21.07
C GLY A 269 1.06 11.06 -20.38
N SER A 270 1.88 12.12 -20.42
CA SER A 270 3.16 12.20 -19.69
C SER A 270 3.01 12.79 -18.28
N LEU A 271 1.82 13.24 -17.90
CA LEU A 271 1.56 13.85 -16.59
C LEU A 271 1.55 12.83 -15.46
N GLN A 272 1.29 11.55 -15.77
CA GLN A 272 1.32 10.48 -14.81
C GLN A 272 1.80 9.17 -15.43
N LEU A 273 2.97 8.70 -15.00
CA LEU A 273 3.71 7.60 -15.64
C LEU A 273 3.38 6.20 -15.09
N CYS A 274 2.45 6.09 -14.14
CA CYS A 274 2.03 4.82 -13.55
C CYS A 274 0.77 4.18 -14.21
N ALA A 275 0.18 4.83 -15.21
CA ALA A 275 -1.09 4.41 -15.83
C ALA A 275 -0.94 3.32 -16.92
N GLY A 276 0.29 2.87 -17.20
CA GLY A 276 0.58 1.82 -18.18
C GLY A 276 1.50 2.25 -19.32
N GLN A 277 2.12 3.42 -19.20
CA GLN A 277 3.14 3.94 -20.10
C GLN A 277 4.29 2.93 -20.24
N LYS A 278 4.71 2.70 -21.48
CA LYS A 278 5.85 1.84 -21.77
C LYS A 278 7.11 2.47 -21.16
N SER A 279 7.82 1.72 -20.33
CA SER A 279 9.02 2.20 -19.62
C SER A 279 8.78 3.46 -18.77
N GLY A 280 7.58 3.67 -18.22
CA GLY A 280 7.24 4.89 -17.48
C GLY A 280 8.20 5.26 -16.36
N SER A 281 8.61 4.29 -15.52
CA SER A 281 9.57 4.52 -14.43
C SER A 281 10.99 4.84 -14.93
N GLU A 282 11.42 4.20 -16.01
CA GLU A 282 12.73 4.44 -16.62
C GLU A 282 12.77 5.83 -17.27
N ALA A 283 11.71 6.19 -18.00
CA ALA A 283 11.55 7.52 -18.58
C ALA A 283 11.55 8.61 -17.49
N ALA A 284 10.86 8.38 -16.36
CA ALA A 284 10.86 9.28 -15.21
C ALA A 284 12.28 9.54 -14.68
N ILE A 285 13.03 8.47 -14.43
CA ILE A 285 14.39 8.55 -13.88
C ILE A 285 15.33 9.26 -14.85
N HIS A 286 15.28 8.92 -16.15
CA HIS A 286 16.13 9.57 -17.15
C HIS A 286 15.79 11.05 -17.31
N ALA A 287 14.50 11.40 -17.39
CA ALA A 287 14.08 12.80 -17.47
C ALA A 287 14.56 13.61 -16.26
N MET A 288 14.36 13.09 -15.05
CA MET A 288 14.80 13.76 -13.83
C MET A 288 16.32 13.85 -13.71
N ASN A 289 17.07 12.84 -14.17
CA ASN A 289 18.53 12.90 -14.20
C ASN A 289 19.02 13.97 -15.19
N THR A 290 18.43 14.05 -16.39
CA THR A 290 18.75 15.10 -17.36
C THR A 290 18.44 16.50 -16.81
N LEU A 291 17.28 16.69 -16.18
CA LEU A 291 16.93 17.96 -15.52
C LEU A 291 17.89 18.30 -14.39
N PHE A 292 18.27 17.33 -13.57
CA PHE A 292 19.23 17.53 -12.49
C PHE A 292 20.63 17.98 -12.99
N GLU A 293 21.01 17.60 -14.22
CA GLU A 293 22.29 17.95 -14.82
C GLU A 293 22.28 19.27 -15.60
N ALA A 294 21.10 19.84 -15.87
CA ALA A 294 20.95 21.12 -16.54
C ALA A 294 21.48 22.29 -15.67
N ASP A 295 22.08 23.28 -16.31
CA ASP A 295 22.73 24.41 -15.63
C ASP A 295 21.72 25.44 -15.08
N ASP A 296 20.50 25.49 -15.61
CA ASP A 296 19.39 26.37 -15.18
C ASP A 296 18.52 25.77 -14.06
N ILE A 297 18.84 24.55 -13.60
CA ILE A 297 18.15 23.84 -12.52
C ILE A 297 18.98 23.89 -11.25
N ASP A 298 18.52 24.67 -10.27
CA ASP A 298 19.18 24.79 -8.97
C ASP A 298 19.06 23.52 -8.13
N ALA A 299 17.84 22.94 -8.12
CA ALA A 299 17.42 21.90 -7.20
C ALA A 299 16.33 20.97 -7.78
N VAL A 300 16.19 19.81 -7.14
CA VAL A 300 15.08 18.86 -7.33
C VAL A 300 14.47 18.53 -5.97
N LEU A 301 13.15 18.70 -5.86
CA LEU A 301 12.35 18.36 -4.68
C LEU A 301 11.60 17.04 -4.92
N LEU A 302 11.76 16.07 -4.01
CA LEU A 302 11.04 14.81 -4.03
C LEU A 302 9.95 14.79 -2.95
N ILE A 303 8.76 14.37 -3.33
CA ILE A 303 7.56 14.37 -2.49
C ILE A 303 6.93 12.99 -2.52
N ASP A 304 6.56 12.50 -1.34
CA ASP A 304 5.82 11.25 -1.15
C ASP A 304 4.52 11.56 -0.40
N ALA A 305 3.46 10.82 -0.68
CA ALA A 305 2.20 10.99 0.03
C ALA A 305 2.13 10.06 1.26
N SER A 306 1.70 10.61 2.39
CA SER A 306 1.60 9.88 3.66
C SER A 306 0.62 8.67 3.59
N ASN A 307 -0.43 8.80 2.76
CA ASN A 307 -1.49 7.83 2.58
C ASN A 307 -2.19 7.95 1.21
N ALA A 308 -1.44 7.94 0.12
CA ALA A 308 -1.92 8.15 -1.26
C ALA A 308 -3.28 7.50 -1.59
N PHE A 309 -3.27 6.21 -1.93
CA PHE A 309 -4.44 5.53 -2.50
C PHE A 309 -5.69 5.67 -1.64
N ASN A 310 -5.58 5.60 -0.30
CA ASN A 310 -6.75 5.64 0.58
C ASN A 310 -7.24 7.06 0.90
N ALA A 311 -6.45 8.10 0.56
CA ALA A 311 -6.77 9.48 0.90
C ALA A 311 -7.01 10.37 -0.33
N LEU A 312 -7.05 9.80 -1.54
CA LEU A 312 -7.57 10.46 -2.73
C LEU A 312 -9.02 10.91 -2.47
N ASN A 313 -9.37 12.16 -2.78
CA ASN A 313 -10.75 12.64 -2.65
C ASN A 313 -11.63 11.93 -3.68
N ARG A 314 -12.39 10.93 -3.22
CA ARG A 314 -13.16 10.02 -4.05
C ARG A 314 -14.34 10.71 -4.72
N ALA A 315 -14.98 11.65 -4.05
CA ALA A 315 -16.11 12.40 -4.63
C ALA A 315 -15.64 13.19 -5.86
N VAL A 316 -14.51 13.90 -5.74
CA VAL A 316 -13.91 14.62 -6.86
C VAL A 316 -13.40 13.66 -7.94
N ALA A 317 -12.72 12.59 -7.56
CA ALA A 317 -12.19 11.58 -8.49
C ALA A 317 -13.30 10.95 -9.36
N LEU A 318 -14.41 10.56 -8.74
CA LEU A 318 -15.56 9.95 -9.43
C LEU A 318 -16.31 10.92 -10.34
N HIS A 319 -16.29 12.22 -10.03
CA HIS A 319 -16.80 13.23 -10.96
C HIS A 319 -15.85 13.41 -12.13
N ASN A 320 -14.57 13.70 -11.83
CA ASN A 320 -13.58 14.08 -12.84
C ASN A 320 -13.27 12.96 -13.83
N ILE A 321 -13.37 11.69 -13.43
CA ILE A 321 -13.14 10.56 -14.34
C ILE A 321 -14.12 10.53 -15.52
N ARG A 322 -15.33 11.08 -15.36
CA ARG A 322 -16.32 11.20 -16.45
C ARG A 322 -15.87 12.16 -17.54
N VAL A 323 -15.03 13.13 -17.19
CA VAL A 323 -14.43 14.09 -18.13
C VAL A 323 -13.10 13.55 -18.67
N LEU A 324 -12.25 13.03 -17.78
CA LEU A 324 -10.86 12.69 -18.12
C LEU A 324 -10.72 11.34 -18.83
N CYS A 325 -11.52 10.34 -18.46
CA CYS A 325 -11.43 9.00 -19.04
C CYS A 325 -12.81 8.33 -19.01
N PRO A 326 -13.77 8.81 -19.83
CA PRO A 326 -15.15 8.38 -19.77
C PRO A 326 -15.31 6.87 -19.97
N ILE A 327 -14.43 6.24 -20.75
CA ILE A 327 -14.45 4.80 -21.08
C ILE A 327 -14.45 3.86 -19.85
N ILE A 328 -13.87 4.28 -18.72
CA ILE A 328 -13.87 3.51 -17.47
C ILE A 328 -14.75 4.14 -16.37
N ALA A 329 -15.40 5.28 -16.63
CA ALA A 329 -16.07 6.07 -15.61
C ALA A 329 -17.21 5.32 -14.92
N ALA A 330 -18.13 4.70 -15.68
CA ALA A 330 -19.23 3.94 -15.10
C ALA A 330 -18.74 2.75 -14.25
N TYR A 331 -17.69 2.05 -14.70
CA TYR A 331 -17.08 0.95 -13.94
C TYR A 331 -16.43 1.45 -12.64
N ALA A 332 -15.70 2.57 -12.69
CA ALA A 332 -15.14 3.20 -11.50
C ALA A 332 -16.22 3.67 -10.51
N ILE A 333 -17.29 4.30 -11.01
CA ILE A 333 -18.43 4.76 -10.21
C ILE A 333 -19.14 3.57 -9.55
N ASN A 334 -19.42 2.50 -10.28
CA ASN A 334 -19.98 1.27 -9.70
C ASN A 334 -19.07 0.65 -8.64
N THR A 335 -17.75 0.79 -8.78
CA THR A 335 -16.77 0.20 -7.87
C THR A 335 -16.60 1.01 -6.59
N TYR A 336 -16.61 2.35 -6.67
CA TYR A 336 -16.15 3.20 -5.57
C TYR A 336 -17.20 4.14 -4.97
N ARG A 337 -18.35 4.41 -5.62
CA ARG A 337 -19.29 5.45 -5.13
C ARG A 337 -19.88 5.18 -3.75
N GLN A 338 -19.89 3.92 -3.29
CA GLN A 338 -20.31 3.55 -1.95
C GLN A 338 -19.13 3.02 -1.13
N PRO A 339 -19.11 3.25 0.19
CA PRO A 339 -18.10 2.67 1.06
C PRO A 339 -18.06 1.14 0.94
N ALA A 340 -16.87 0.59 0.65
CA ALA A 340 -16.68 -0.84 0.54
C ALA A 340 -16.41 -1.46 1.91
N ARG A 341 -17.03 -2.61 2.19
CA ARG A 341 -16.79 -3.37 3.42
C ARG A 341 -15.44 -4.08 3.37
N LEU A 342 -14.64 -3.91 4.42
CA LEU A 342 -13.30 -4.48 4.54
C LEU A 342 -13.25 -5.44 5.73
N PHE A 343 -13.24 -6.73 5.44
CA PHE A 343 -13.23 -7.79 6.44
C PHE A 343 -11.81 -8.06 6.95
N ILE A 344 -11.62 -7.96 8.27
CA ILE A 344 -10.38 -8.27 8.97
C ILE A 344 -10.55 -9.62 9.68
N VAL A 345 -9.46 -10.39 9.79
CA VAL A 345 -9.42 -11.63 10.58
C VAL A 345 -9.94 -11.37 12.00
N GLY A 346 -10.73 -12.31 12.53
CA GLY A 346 -11.35 -12.17 13.86
C GLY A 346 -12.72 -11.48 13.85
N SER A 347 -13.44 -11.55 12.73
CA SER A 347 -14.81 -11.02 12.56
C SER A 347 -14.93 -9.52 12.82
N LYS A 348 -13.86 -8.77 12.51
CA LYS A 348 -13.86 -7.31 12.56
C LYS A 348 -14.04 -6.74 11.17
N GLU A 349 -14.61 -5.55 11.12
CA GLU A 349 -14.88 -4.86 9.87
C GLU A 349 -14.48 -3.40 9.99
N ILE A 350 -13.98 -2.85 8.89
CA ILE A 350 -13.85 -1.41 8.67
C ILE A 350 -14.43 -1.08 7.29
N VAL A 351 -14.63 0.20 7.00
CA VAL A 351 -15.12 0.65 5.70
C VAL A 351 -14.02 1.37 4.93
N SER A 352 -13.98 1.18 3.61
CA SER A 352 -13.21 2.03 2.70
C SER A 352 -14.14 3.11 2.17
N ALA A 353 -14.23 4.24 2.88
CA ALA A 353 -15.10 5.36 2.54
C ALA A 353 -14.42 6.45 1.68
N GLU A 354 -13.09 6.48 1.66
CA GLU A 354 -12.30 7.44 0.88
C GLU A 354 -11.25 6.74 -0.01
N GLY A 355 -10.83 7.44 -1.07
CA GLY A 355 -9.82 6.97 -2.00
C GLY A 355 -10.17 5.67 -2.75
N THR A 356 -9.14 4.90 -3.07
CA THR A 356 -9.17 3.66 -3.85
C THR A 356 -8.64 2.49 -3.03
N THR A 357 -9.03 1.27 -3.38
CA THR A 357 -8.64 0.08 -2.62
C THR A 357 -7.33 -0.49 -3.15
N GLN A 358 -6.27 -0.49 -2.34
CA GLN A 358 -5.01 -1.15 -2.71
C GLN A 358 -5.21 -2.65 -2.92
N GLY A 359 -4.86 -3.14 -4.11
CA GLY A 359 -5.08 -4.53 -4.52
C GLY A 359 -6.17 -4.70 -5.60
N ASP A 360 -6.96 -3.67 -5.87
CA ASP A 360 -7.85 -3.63 -7.03
C ASP A 360 -7.06 -3.34 -8.33
N PRO A 361 -7.19 -4.16 -9.39
CA PRO A 361 -6.57 -3.88 -10.68
C PRO A 361 -6.93 -2.52 -11.31
N LEU A 362 -8.09 -1.93 -10.98
CA LEU A 362 -8.49 -0.60 -11.47
C LEU A 362 -7.80 0.55 -10.71
N ALA A 363 -7.41 0.35 -9.45
CA ALA A 363 -7.04 1.42 -8.53
C ALA A 363 -5.91 2.32 -9.04
N MET A 364 -4.86 1.73 -9.64
CA MET A 364 -3.72 2.49 -10.16
C MET A 364 -4.13 3.46 -11.27
N ALA A 365 -4.88 2.98 -12.26
CA ALA A 365 -5.35 3.82 -13.37
C ALA A 365 -6.31 4.91 -12.88
N PHE A 366 -7.23 4.56 -11.98
CA PHE A 366 -8.17 5.52 -11.42
C PHE A 366 -7.45 6.60 -10.59
N TYR A 367 -6.48 6.22 -9.75
CA TYR A 367 -5.64 7.17 -9.00
C TYR A 367 -4.82 8.07 -9.94
N ALA A 368 -4.20 7.47 -10.96
CA ALA A 368 -3.40 8.18 -11.94
C ALA A 368 -4.19 9.29 -12.64
N ILE A 369 -5.38 8.96 -13.15
CA ILE A 369 -6.23 9.91 -13.85
C ILE A 369 -6.79 10.97 -12.88
N SER A 370 -7.15 10.56 -11.66
CA SER A 370 -7.73 11.47 -10.66
C SER A 370 -6.76 12.53 -10.15
N THR A 371 -5.45 12.32 -10.29
CA THR A 371 -4.42 13.30 -9.90
C THR A 371 -4.04 14.26 -11.03
N LEU A 372 -4.50 14.04 -12.27
CA LEU A 372 -4.21 14.94 -13.41
C LEU A 372 -4.64 16.40 -13.20
N PRO A 373 -5.80 16.72 -12.56
CA PRO A 373 -6.16 18.11 -12.29
C PRO A 373 -5.14 18.82 -11.40
N LEU A 374 -4.57 18.10 -10.42
CA LEU A 374 -3.53 18.63 -9.53
C LEU A 374 -2.27 18.93 -10.34
N THR A 375 -1.76 17.95 -11.08
CA THR A 375 -0.53 18.10 -11.85
C THR A 375 -0.66 19.20 -12.91
N THR A 376 -1.81 19.29 -13.57
CA THR A 376 -2.09 20.35 -14.55
C THR A 376 -2.12 21.73 -13.91
N SER A 377 -2.79 21.87 -12.76
CA SER A 377 -2.85 23.14 -12.02
C SER A 377 -1.47 23.59 -11.55
N LEU A 378 -0.63 22.65 -11.09
CA LEU A 378 0.74 22.94 -10.69
C LEU A 378 1.63 23.36 -11.85
N GLN A 379 1.43 22.78 -13.04
CA GLN A 379 2.14 23.18 -14.26
C GLN A 379 1.72 24.58 -14.73
N ALA A 380 0.48 24.97 -14.51
CA ALA A 380 0.01 26.33 -14.80
C ALA A 380 0.53 27.36 -13.78
N ALA A 381 0.69 26.96 -12.52
CA ALA A 381 1.12 27.83 -11.43
C ALA A 381 2.64 28.08 -11.38
N SER A 382 3.46 27.20 -11.96
CA SER A 382 4.93 27.30 -11.89
C SER A 382 5.61 26.78 -13.15
N THR A 383 6.79 27.33 -13.46
CA THR A 383 7.64 26.81 -14.56
C THR A 383 8.45 25.58 -14.17
N VAL A 384 8.29 25.09 -12.93
CA VAL A 384 8.92 23.86 -12.44
C VAL A 384 8.62 22.70 -13.37
N LYS A 385 9.67 21.97 -13.74
CA LYS A 385 9.55 20.73 -14.50
C LYS A 385 9.22 19.62 -13.54
N GLN A 386 8.07 18.99 -13.73
CA GLN A 386 7.55 17.98 -12.82
C GLN A 386 7.54 16.59 -13.45
N CYS A 387 7.71 15.58 -12.63
CA CYS A 387 7.58 14.18 -13.00
C CYS A 387 6.81 13.44 -11.91
N TRP A 388 5.82 12.65 -12.31
CA TRP A 388 4.92 11.95 -11.39
C TRP A 388 4.85 10.47 -11.74
N PHE A 389 5.03 9.62 -10.72
CA PHE A 389 4.80 8.19 -10.79
C PHE A 389 3.95 7.76 -9.60
N ALA A 390 2.66 7.53 -9.83
CA ALA A 390 1.67 7.43 -8.78
C ALA A 390 1.76 8.64 -7.83
N ASP A 391 1.97 8.39 -6.54
CA ASP A 391 2.15 9.38 -5.48
C ASP A 391 3.56 9.96 -5.39
N ASP A 392 4.57 9.34 -6.01
CA ASP A 392 5.93 9.85 -6.05
C ASP A 392 5.98 11.03 -7.03
N ALA A 393 6.16 12.23 -6.50
CA ALA A 393 6.27 13.47 -7.27
C ALA A 393 7.67 14.06 -7.18
N SER A 394 8.16 14.59 -8.30
CA SER A 394 9.44 15.28 -8.38
C SER A 394 9.26 16.62 -9.07
N GLY A 395 9.80 17.70 -8.49
CA GLY A 395 9.82 19.04 -9.09
C GLY A 395 11.25 19.55 -9.24
N ALA A 396 11.66 19.90 -10.46
CA ALA A 396 12.96 20.45 -10.80
C ALA A 396 12.84 21.90 -11.29
N GLY A 397 13.67 22.80 -10.75
CA GLY A 397 13.66 24.21 -11.13
C GLY A 397 14.58 25.06 -10.28
N ARG A 398 14.42 26.39 -10.39
CA ARG A 398 15.05 27.33 -9.47
C ARG A 398 14.42 27.22 -8.08
N VAL A 399 15.19 27.49 -7.03
CA VAL A 399 14.72 27.29 -5.64
C VAL A 399 13.44 28.09 -5.34
N THR A 400 13.34 29.32 -5.81
CA THR A 400 12.14 30.15 -5.63
C THR A 400 10.92 29.56 -6.34
N GLN A 401 11.09 29.03 -7.55
CA GLN A 401 10.01 28.42 -8.33
C GLN A 401 9.54 27.08 -7.74
N ILE A 402 10.46 26.32 -7.15
CA ILE A 402 10.15 25.10 -6.39
C ILE A 402 9.37 25.45 -5.13
N LYS A 403 9.67 26.57 -4.46
CA LYS A 403 8.88 27.05 -3.32
C LYS A 403 7.45 27.37 -3.74
N ASP A 404 7.28 28.12 -4.83
CA ASP A 404 5.95 28.47 -5.34
C ASP A 404 5.16 27.22 -5.74
N TRP A 405 5.83 26.25 -6.38
CA TRP A 405 5.23 24.96 -6.73
C TRP A 405 4.83 24.14 -5.49
N TRP A 406 5.68 24.11 -4.45
CA TRP A 406 5.38 23.45 -3.17
C TRP A 406 4.21 24.12 -2.43
N ASP A 407 4.14 25.44 -2.43
CA ASP A 407 3.05 26.19 -1.79
C ASP A 407 1.74 25.97 -2.54
N ALA A 408 1.77 25.97 -3.87
CA ALA A 408 0.63 25.61 -4.70
C ALA A 408 0.18 24.17 -4.42
N LEU A 409 1.11 23.22 -4.28
CA LEU A 409 0.80 21.83 -3.95
C LEU A 409 0.13 21.70 -2.58
N ASN A 410 0.64 22.38 -1.55
CA ASN A 410 0.01 22.36 -0.21
C ASN A 410 -1.35 23.05 -0.19
N THR A 411 -1.59 23.99 -1.10
CA THR A 411 -2.86 24.71 -1.21
C THR A 411 -3.92 23.90 -1.97
N LEU A 412 -3.53 23.31 -3.10
CA LEU A 412 -4.42 22.62 -4.03
C LEU A 412 -4.59 21.13 -3.71
N GLY A 413 -3.50 20.48 -3.30
CA GLY A 413 -3.41 19.05 -3.02
C GLY A 413 -4.53 18.55 -2.11
N PRO A 414 -4.74 19.13 -0.90
CA PRO A 414 -5.78 18.71 0.04
C PRO A 414 -7.19 18.59 -0.54
N ASN A 415 -7.52 19.33 -1.60
CA ASN A 415 -8.85 19.30 -2.21
C ASN A 415 -9.03 18.14 -3.21
N LEU A 416 -7.94 17.50 -3.64
CA LEU A 416 -7.91 16.34 -4.54
C LEU A 416 -7.47 15.07 -3.79
N GLY A 417 -6.96 15.21 -2.57
CA GLY A 417 -6.62 14.15 -1.63
C GLY A 417 -5.56 14.60 -0.62
N ASP A 418 -5.16 13.72 0.30
CA ASP A 418 -4.07 14.04 1.25
C ASP A 418 -2.73 14.12 0.50
N CYS A 419 -2.14 15.31 0.39
CA CYS A 419 -0.89 15.56 -0.30
C CYS A 419 0.04 16.43 0.54
N ALA A 420 0.89 15.80 1.35
CA ALA A 420 2.35 15.87 1.23
C ALA A 420 3.03 15.41 2.54
N SER A 421 3.96 14.46 2.42
CA SER A 421 5.05 14.28 3.38
C SER A 421 6.37 14.41 2.61
N THR A 422 7.15 15.45 2.89
CA THR A 422 8.43 15.66 2.20
C THR A 422 9.37 14.50 2.49
N MET A 423 9.90 13.84 1.45
CA MET A 423 10.77 12.68 1.64
C MET A 423 12.26 13.01 1.45
N ALA A 424 12.63 13.92 0.53
CA ALA A 424 14.02 14.38 0.41
C ALA A 424 14.22 15.61 -0.48
N PHE A 425 15.22 16.44 -0.15
CA PHE A 425 15.71 17.55 -0.97
C PHE A 425 17.02 17.14 -1.64
N TYR A 426 17.14 17.27 -2.97
CA TYR A 426 18.41 16.99 -3.67
C TYR A 426 18.84 18.18 -4.54
N LYS A 427 20.08 18.65 -4.26
CA LYS A 427 20.87 19.74 -4.87
C LYS A 427 20.62 21.17 -4.36
N VAL A 428 21.70 21.77 -3.84
CA VAL A 428 21.95 23.23 -3.83
C VAL A 428 23.17 23.41 -4.72
N THR A 429 22.98 23.83 -5.96
CA THR A 429 24.11 24.24 -6.80
C THR A 429 24.40 25.70 -6.49
N ALA A 430 25.34 25.96 -5.58
CA ALA A 430 25.94 27.30 -5.47
C ALA A 430 26.83 27.52 -6.71
N LEU A 431 26.23 27.94 -7.83
CA LEU A 431 26.98 28.49 -8.95
C LEU A 431 27.32 29.96 -8.61
N VAL A 432 28.51 30.15 -8.06
CA VAL A 432 29.21 31.43 -8.10
C VAL A 432 29.50 31.73 -9.57
N HIS A 433 28.57 32.36 -10.30
CA HIS A 433 28.85 32.89 -11.63
C HIS A 433 28.30 34.31 -11.76
N SER A 434 29.17 35.19 -12.27
CA SER A 434 28.98 36.61 -12.61
C SER A 434 28.81 37.61 -11.45
N CYS A 435 29.93 38.01 -10.84
CA CYS A 435 30.09 39.42 -10.46
C CYS A 435 30.97 40.07 -11.54
N SER A 436 30.34 40.61 -12.58
CA SER A 436 31.00 41.44 -13.59
C SER A 436 31.14 42.87 -13.08
N ILE A 437 31.94 43.08 -12.03
CA ILE A 437 32.38 44.42 -11.60
C ILE A 437 33.81 44.31 -11.07
N CYS A 438 34.78 44.61 -11.94
CA CYS A 438 35.94 45.47 -11.68
C CYS A 438 37.03 45.26 -12.74
N PRO A 439 37.07 46.08 -13.80
CA PRO A 439 38.34 46.51 -14.37
C PRO A 439 38.78 47.73 -13.56
N LEU A 440 39.85 47.65 -12.76
CA LEU A 440 40.69 48.78 -12.33
C LEU A 440 41.74 48.32 -11.31
N ILE A 441 43.01 48.58 -11.68
CA ILE A 441 44.17 48.93 -10.84
C ILE A 441 45.15 47.80 -10.45
N PRO A 442 46.47 48.08 -10.50
CA PRO A 442 47.51 47.19 -11.00
C PRO A 442 48.42 46.60 -9.92
N SER A 443 49.25 45.65 -10.36
CA SER A 443 50.51 45.15 -9.78
C SER A 443 50.91 45.73 -8.42
N TYR A 444 50.81 44.94 -7.35
CA TYR A 444 51.68 45.08 -6.17
C TYR A 444 51.82 43.75 -5.43
N ASP A 445 53.08 43.42 -5.15
CA ASP A 445 53.57 42.25 -4.43
C ASP A 445 53.09 42.19 -2.96
N THR A 446 53.07 40.96 -2.44
CA THR A 446 53.09 40.57 -1.02
C THR A 446 51.87 40.89 -0.14
N LEU A 447 51.03 39.86 0.01
CA LEU A 447 50.35 39.39 1.25
C LEU A 447 49.69 40.43 2.17
N ASN A 448 48.35 40.49 2.10
CA ASN A 448 47.51 40.48 3.30
C ASN A 448 46.10 39.95 3.01
N LEU A 449 45.83 38.73 3.47
CA LEU A 449 44.50 38.11 3.48
C LEU A 449 43.64 38.81 4.55
N ASN A 450 42.94 39.88 4.21
CA ASN A 450 41.82 40.39 5.03
C ASN A 450 40.89 41.29 4.20
N HIS A 451 39.63 40.84 4.06
CA HIS A 451 38.38 41.55 3.73
C HIS A 451 37.53 40.98 2.58
N SER A 452 38.11 40.37 1.55
CA SER A 452 37.30 39.89 0.39
C SER A 452 36.75 38.46 0.57
N CYS A 453 37.39 37.63 1.40
CA CYS A 453 36.87 36.29 1.76
C CYS A 453 35.65 36.35 2.70
N SER A 454 35.49 37.44 3.47
CA SER A 454 34.40 37.62 4.45
C SER A 454 33.03 37.79 3.78
N LEU A 455 32.95 38.48 2.64
CA LEU A 455 31.69 38.68 1.92
C LEU A 455 31.20 37.40 1.22
N VAL A 456 32.10 36.63 0.65
CA VAL A 456 31.78 35.36 -0.05
C VAL A 456 31.38 34.29 0.98
N PHE A 457 32.10 34.16 2.09
CA PHE A 457 31.69 33.30 3.20
C PHE A 457 30.40 33.79 3.85
N GLY A 458 30.21 35.10 4.01
CA GLY A 458 28.99 35.69 4.57
C GLY A 458 27.76 35.43 3.71
N ASN A 459 27.89 35.44 2.38
CA ASN A 459 26.80 35.12 1.45
C ASN A 459 26.51 33.62 1.37
N LEU A 460 27.53 32.78 1.46
CA LEU A 460 27.38 31.32 1.56
C LEU A 460 26.71 30.92 2.89
N ILE A 461 27.12 31.55 3.99
CA ILE A 461 26.51 31.38 5.32
C ILE A 461 25.06 31.90 5.29
N LYS A 462 24.76 33.05 4.69
CA LYS A 462 23.38 33.54 4.55
C LYS A 462 22.50 32.63 3.68
N LEU A 463 23.04 32.04 2.62
CA LEU A 463 22.31 31.08 1.77
C LEU A 463 22.05 29.78 2.54
N VAL A 464 23.06 29.25 3.24
CA VAL A 464 22.92 28.10 4.13
C VAL A 464 21.94 28.41 5.26
N PHE A 465 21.96 29.61 5.85
CA PHE A 465 20.99 30.04 6.86
C PHE A 465 19.58 30.22 6.29
N ARG A 466 19.41 30.68 5.05
CA ARG A 466 18.10 30.77 4.39
C ARG A 466 17.56 29.38 4.02
N VAL A 467 18.41 28.46 3.60
CA VAL A 467 18.06 27.05 3.38
C VAL A 467 17.73 26.38 4.72
N ILE A 468 18.48 26.65 5.79
CA ILE A 468 18.21 26.16 7.15
C ILE A 468 16.95 26.82 7.73
N GLN A 469 16.65 28.09 7.45
CA GLN A 469 15.40 28.75 7.86
C GLN A 469 14.21 28.22 7.06
N PHE A 470 14.38 27.97 5.76
CA PHE A 470 13.39 27.30 4.92
C PHE A 470 13.10 25.88 5.44
N ILE A 471 14.14 25.12 5.80
CA ILE A 471 14.04 23.80 6.43
C ILE A 471 13.40 23.90 7.83
N GLY A 472 13.87 24.82 8.67
CA GLY A 472 13.48 24.93 10.08
C GLY A 472 12.10 25.52 10.34
N SER A 473 11.55 26.30 9.39
CA SER A 473 10.18 26.83 9.49
C SER A 473 9.12 25.88 8.91
N SER A 474 9.51 24.90 8.07
CA SER A 474 8.59 23.97 7.40
C SER A 474 8.72 22.51 7.85
N LEU A 475 9.74 22.12 8.62
CA LEU A 475 9.97 20.73 9.04
C LEU A 475 10.04 20.61 10.56
N GLN A 476 8.95 20.15 11.18
CA GLN A 476 8.99 19.70 12.58
C GLN A 476 9.24 18.18 12.74
N THR A 477 9.46 17.39 11.68
CA THR A 477 9.43 15.91 11.86
C THR A 477 10.21 14.98 10.91
N THR A 478 11.25 15.38 10.15
CA THR A 478 11.97 14.38 9.30
C THR A 478 13.49 14.57 9.21
N ARG A 479 14.24 13.46 9.37
CA ARG A 479 15.72 13.37 9.23
C ARG A 479 16.15 13.53 7.77
N LEU A 480 17.04 14.49 7.50
CA LEU A 480 17.66 14.72 6.19
C LEU A 480 19.02 14.02 6.07
N SER A 481 19.33 13.47 4.90
CA SER A 481 20.69 13.07 4.50
C SER A 481 21.06 13.78 3.19
N LEU A 482 22.20 14.48 3.20
CA LEU A 482 22.67 15.34 2.10
C LEU A 482 23.77 14.61 1.32
N VAL A 483 23.63 14.45 0.00
CA VAL A 483 24.68 13.91 -0.87
C VAL A 483 25.08 14.97 -1.90
N ALA A 484 26.33 15.42 -1.84
CA ALA A 484 26.92 16.36 -2.80
C ALA A 484 27.73 15.61 -3.89
N LYS A 485 27.45 15.86 -5.18
CA LYS A 485 28.12 15.23 -6.34
C LYS A 485 29.43 15.98 -6.63
N LYS A 486 30.59 15.37 -6.32
CA LYS A 486 31.95 15.95 -6.38
C LYS A 486 32.57 16.01 -7.80
N LYS A 487 31.78 16.26 -8.86
CA LYS A 487 32.24 16.03 -10.26
C LYS A 487 32.67 17.27 -11.07
N LYS A 488 32.33 18.51 -10.69
CA LYS A 488 32.81 19.74 -11.38
C LYS A 488 34.03 20.43 -10.74
N ILE A 489 34.42 20.07 -9.50
CA ILE A 489 35.57 20.69 -8.81
C ILE A 489 36.93 20.26 -9.40
N LYS A 490 37.01 19.07 -10.01
CA LYS A 490 38.27 18.54 -10.58
C LYS A 490 38.72 19.24 -11.87
N SER A 491 37.80 19.93 -12.55
CA SER A 491 38.08 20.64 -13.81
C SER A 491 38.74 22.01 -13.59
N TYR A 492 38.64 22.58 -12.38
CA TYR A 492 39.24 23.89 -12.07
C TYR A 492 40.55 23.77 -11.27
N SER A 493 40.83 22.62 -10.66
CA SER A 493 42.09 22.34 -9.97
C SER A 493 43.27 22.00 -10.92
N GLN A 494 43.02 21.84 -12.22
CA GLN A 494 44.06 21.63 -13.23
C GLN A 494 44.44 22.90 -14.01
N SER A 495 43.78 24.02 -13.72
CA SER A 495 44.09 25.34 -14.31
C SER A 495 44.72 26.29 -13.29
N LEU A 496 44.94 25.81 -12.06
CA LEU A 496 45.41 26.58 -10.90
C LEU A 496 46.55 25.88 -10.13
N LEU A 497 47.10 24.81 -10.73
CA LEU A 497 48.42 24.23 -10.48
C LEU A 497 49.19 24.38 -11.79
#